data_AF-A0A5C1A8C6-F1
#
_entry.id   AF-A0A5C1A8C6-F1
#
_cell.length_a   1.000
_cell.length_b   1.000
_cell.length_c   1.000
_cell.angle_alpha   90.00
_cell.angle_beta   90.00
_cell.angle_gamma   90.00
#
_symmetry.space_group_name_H-M   'P 1'
#
loop_
_entity.id
_entity.type
_entity.pdbx_description
1 polymer ?
#
loop_
_entity_poly.entity_id
_entity_poly.type
_entity_poly.pdbx_seq_one_letter_code
_entity_poly.pdbx_strand_id
1 'polypeptide(L)'
;MGSSKTPGSLGTVAGPAINDGTTVRAKSSPPGVIAHSRDEKAEAEAKPVETNVYEIQKTTGTARRLNEAEVRTKCKDPNLAARLQSRKFFILHGGHLTPSSQDTINKINDPSQCERIVGFAVRKIQADAVAAGGKFLDGYYVGFAKAVVEAAISFTPKKPDDGVALAGETFGFEVGDRPSVLPAYQIYDAIARADDENGYDKVQHFMRSMYLQYSSGSDVTDVFQYAKEIRDEVKSWFGGGQGYNGKDMLANNRGQAYGQQLYAKYHPIRNFLRNLD
;
A
#
# COMPACT_ATOMS: atom_id res chain seq x y z
N MET A 1 34.43 -57.31 -18.94
CA MET A 1 34.33 -57.82 -17.55
C MET A 1 33.18 -57.07 -16.89
N GLY A 2 32.02 -57.61 -16.59
CA GLY A 2 31.51 -58.98 -16.57
C GLY A 2 30.43 -59.00 -15.49
N SER A 3 29.16 -59.17 -15.91
CA SER A 3 28.05 -59.88 -15.21
C SER A 3 27.64 -59.40 -13.79
N SER A 4 26.37 -59.45 -13.33
CA SER A 4 25.11 -59.97 -13.86
C SER A 4 23.93 -59.67 -12.90
N LYS A 5 22.74 -59.49 -13.51
CA LYS A 5 21.42 -60.10 -13.18
C LYS A 5 20.67 -59.78 -11.86
N THR A 6 19.47 -59.23 -12.08
CA THR A 6 18.17 -59.31 -11.35
C THR A 6 17.64 -60.77 -11.22
N PRO A 7 16.38 -61.13 -10.83
CA PRO A 7 15.19 -60.43 -10.26
C PRO A 7 14.40 -61.22 -9.15
N GLY A 8 13.25 -60.70 -8.70
CA GLY A 8 12.08 -61.51 -8.24
C GLY A 8 11.37 -60.95 -7.00
N SER A 9 10.06 -61.08 -6.76
CA SER A 9 8.91 -61.57 -7.55
C SER A 9 7.65 -61.44 -6.67
N LEU A 10 6.56 -60.92 -7.27
CA LEU A 10 5.13 -61.26 -7.15
C LEU A 10 4.49 -61.74 -5.83
N GLY A 11 3.33 -61.18 -5.53
CA GLY A 11 2.26 -61.81 -4.74
C GLY A 11 0.94 -61.04 -4.81
N THR A 12 0.03 -61.47 -5.69
CA THR A 12 -1.36 -60.99 -5.85
C THR A 12 -2.29 -62.17 -5.56
N VAL A 13 -3.31 -62.04 -4.70
CA VAL A 13 -4.60 -62.81 -4.68
C VAL A 13 -5.54 -62.06 -3.69
N ALA A 14 -6.71 -61.46 -3.97
CA ALA A 14 -8.00 -61.87 -4.58
C ALA A 14 -8.96 -62.68 -3.66
N GLY A 15 -9.93 -61.99 -3.02
CA GLY A 15 -11.31 -62.40 -2.63
C GLY A 15 -11.55 -63.69 -1.79
N PRO A 16 -12.80 -64.05 -1.41
CA PRO A 16 -14.11 -63.39 -1.59
C PRO A 16 -14.98 -63.28 -0.31
N ALA A 17 -16.19 -62.69 -0.47
CA ALA A 17 -17.26 -62.50 0.51
C ALA A 17 -18.08 -63.76 0.83
N ILE A 18 -18.68 -63.87 2.03
CA ILE A 18 -19.90 -64.67 2.30
C ILE A 18 -20.80 -64.01 3.37
N ASN A 19 -22.08 -63.91 3.00
CA ASN A 19 -23.30 -63.63 3.77
C ASN A 19 -23.50 -64.59 4.95
N ASP A 20 -24.04 -64.13 6.08
CA ASP A 20 -24.90 -65.03 6.87
C ASP A 20 -26.19 -64.31 7.27
N GLY A 21 -27.28 -64.80 6.70
CA GLY A 21 -28.61 -64.33 6.98
C GLY A 21 -29.10 -64.96 8.27
N THR A 22 -29.70 -64.15 9.14
CA THR A 22 -30.63 -64.69 10.12
C THR A 22 -31.81 -63.75 10.26
N THR A 23 -32.93 -64.20 9.70
CA THR A 23 -34.26 -63.62 9.84
C THR A 23 -34.88 -64.13 11.15
N VAL A 24 -35.34 -63.24 12.05
CA VAL A 24 -36.40 -63.60 13.01
C VAL A 24 -37.45 -62.49 13.10
N ARG A 25 -38.65 -62.91 12.68
CA ARG A 25 -40.03 -62.40 12.83
C ARG A 25 -40.36 -61.17 13.70
N ALA A 26 -41.32 -60.44 13.13
CA ALA A 26 -42.08 -59.29 13.62
C ALA A 26 -42.89 -59.49 14.92
N LYS A 27 -43.15 -58.35 15.60
CA LYS A 27 -44.33 -58.12 16.45
C LYS A 27 -44.89 -56.71 16.23
N SER A 28 -46.11 -56.68 15.69
CA SER A 28 -47.27 -55.80 15.96
C SER A 28 -47.05 -54.33 16.37
N SER A 29 -47.61 -53.42 15.57
CA SER A 29 -47.91 -52.02 15.92
C SER A 29 -49.12 -51.88 16.88
N PRO A 30 -49.16 -50.80 17.66
CA PRO A 30 -50.41 -50.05 17.91
C PRO A 30 -50.25 -48.52 17.69
N PRO A 31 -51.36 -47.74 17.70
CA PRO A 31 -51.62 -46.69 16.72
C PRO A 31 -51.32 -45.25 17.16
N GLY A 32 -51.12 -44.38 16.17
CA GLY A 32 -51.62 -43.00 16.14
C GLY A 32 -50.92 -41.96 17.00
N VAL A 33 -50.02 -41.18 16.38
CA VAL A 33 -49.85 -39.74 16.71
C VAL A 33 -49.59 -39.00 15.40
N ILE A 34 -50.55 -38.15 15.02
CA ILE A 34 -50.35 -37.10 14.01
C ILE A 34 -49.40 -36.08 14.66
N ALA A 35 -48.12 -36.15 14.31
CA ALA A 35 -47.16 -35.14 14.72
C ALA A 35 -47.16 -34.00 13.68
N HIS A 36 -47.68 -32.87 14.13
CA HIS A 36 -47.63 -31.59 13.44
C HIS A 36 -46.21 -31.22 12.98
N SER A 37 -46.18 -30.66 11.78
CA SER A 37 -45.13 -29.80 11.21
C SER A 37 -44.19 -29.16 12.24
N ARG A 38 -42.90 -29.45 12.10
CA ARG A 38 -41.87 -28.43 12.31
C ARG A 38 -41.16 -28.24 10.98
N ASP A 39 -41.65 -27.26 10.23
CA ASP A 39 -40.82 -26.56 9.27
C ASP A 39 -39.65 -25.97 10.06
N GLU A 40 -38.53 -26.68 10.10
CA GLU A 40 -37.23 -26.09 10.38
C GLU A 40 -36.90 -25.17 9.20
N LYS A 41 -37.46 -23.95 9.23
CA LYS A 41 -36.89 -22.83 8.50
C LYS A 41 -35.49 -22.63 9.06
N ALA A 42 -34.51 -23.20 8.38
CA ALA A 42 -33.16 -22.67 8.41
C ALA A 42 -33.27 -21.18 8.07
N GLU A 43 -33.09 -20.32 9.08
CA GLU A 43 -32.86 -18.91 8.88
C GLU A 43 -31.60 -18.81 8.02
N ALA A 44 -31.80 -18.61 6.71
CA ALA A 44 -30.72 -18.28 5.81
C ALA A 44 -30.13 -16.97 6.34
N GLU A 45 -28.95 -17.02 6.97
CA GLU A 45 -28.20 -15.84 7.38
C GLU A 45 -28.16 -14.89 6.18
N ALA A 46 -28.84 -13.75 6.31
CA ALA A 46 -28.93 -12.77 5.24
C ALA A 46 -27.50 -12.35 4.89
N LYS A 47 -27.12 -12.52 3.62
CA LYS A 47 -25.79 -12.11 3.15
C LYS A 47 -25.57 -10.63 3.54
N PRO A 48 -24.44 -10.30 4.17
CA PRO A 48 -24.19 -8.95 4.63
C PRO A 48 -24.23 -7.97 3.44
N VAL A 49 -24.91 -6.84 3.62
CA VAL A 49 -25.04 -5.80 2.58
C VAL A 49 -23.66 -5.18 2.34
N GLU A 50 -23.18 -5.31 1.11
CA GLU A 50 -21.88 -4.77 0.71
C GLU A 50 -21.96 -3.25 0.49
N THR A 51 -20.90 -2.52 0.88
CA THR A 51 -20.82 -1.06 0.77
C THR A 51 -19.78 -0.63 -0.27
N ASN A 52 -19.71 0.64 -0.64
CA ASN A 52 -18.58 1.20 -1.40
C ASN A 52 -17.45 1.73 -0.48
N VAL A 53 -17.39 1.23 0.75
CA VAL A 53 -16.40 1.61 1.75
C VAL A 53 -15.37 0.48 1.89
N TYR A 54 -14.11 0.86 1.87
CA TYR A 54 -12.97 -0.05 1.98
C TYR A 54 -12.11 0.35 3.18
N GLU A 55 -11.39 -0.59 3.76
CA GLU A 55 -10.29 -0.31 4.69
C GLU A 55 -8.98 -0.80 4.09
N ILE A 56 -7.88 -0.11 4.39
CA ILE A 56 -6.55 -0.62 4.10
C ILE A 56 -6.13 -1.55 5.23
N GLN A 57 -5.84 -2.79 4.90
CA GLN A 57 -5.33 -3.78 5.84
C GLN A 57 -3.90 -3.40 6.23
N LYS A 58 -3.69 -3.03 7.50
CA LYS A 58 -2.39 -2.49 7.97
C LYS A 58 -1.21 -3.43 7.76
N THR A 59 -1.43 -4.74 7.84
CA THR A 59 -0.38 -5.76 7.72
C THR A 59 -0.02 -6.11 6.28
N THR A 60 -0.82 -5.70 5.29
CA THR A 60 -0.59 -6.07 3.89
C THR A 60 -0.60 -4.88 2.93
N GLY A 61 -1.19 -3.74 3.31
CA GLY A 61 -1.40 -2.60 2.41
C GLY A 61 -2.43 -2.83 1.32
N THR A 62 -3.24 -3.88 1.39
CA THR A 62 -4.34 -4.15 0.44
C THR A 62 -5.66 -3.55 0.92
N ALA A 63 -6.52 -3.15 -0.01
CA ALA A 63 -7.85 -2.64 0.29
C ALA A 63 -8.86 -3.79 0.42
N ARG A 64 -9.56 -3.86 1.56
CA ARG A 64 -10.64 -4.80 1.84
C ARG A 64 -11.97 -4.07 1.90
N ARG A 65 -12.97 -4.60 1.18
CA ARG A 65 -14.33 -4.07 1.22
C ARG A 65 -14.98 -4.36 2.58
N LEU A 66 -15.70 -3.36 3.12
CA LEU A 66 -16.44 -3.47 4.37
C LEU A 66 -17.92 -3.71 4.10
N ASN A 67 -18.54 -4.53 4.95
CA ASN A 67 -19.99 -4.59 5.00
C ASN A 67 -20.57 -3.45 5.85
N GLU A 68 -21.88 -3.23 5.75
CA GLU A 68 -22.55 -2.11 6.43
C GLU A 68 -22.38 -2.14 7.96
N ALA A 69 -22.46 -3.32 8.58
CA ALA A 69 -22.30 -3.45 10.03
C ALA A 69 -20.89 -3.02 10.47
N GLU A 70 -19.85 -3.47 9.75
CA GLU A 70 -18.46 -3.06 10.01
C GLU A 70 -18.27 -1.54 9.88
N VAL A 71 -18.83 -0.93 8.83
CA VAL A 71 -18.72 0.53 8.64
C VAL A 71 -19.42 1.26 9.78
N ARG A 72 -20.63 0.86 10.18
CA ARG A 72 -21.38 1.50 11.27
C ARG A 72 -20.68 1.39 12.62
N THR A 73 -19.97 0.30 12.88
CA THR A 73 -19.18 0.13 14.10
C THR A 73 -17.91 1.00 14.10
N LYS A 74 -17.26 1.16 12.94
CA LYS A 74 -15.93 1.79 12.84
C LYS A 74 -15.97 3.28 12.50
N CYS A 75 -16.99 3.75 11.79
CA CYS A 75 -17.06 5.10 11.24
C CYS A 75 -17.70 6.08 12.22
N LYS A 76 -17.14 7.30 12.29
CA LYS A 76 -17.60 8.40 13.15
C LYS A 76 -18.26 9.54 12.34
N ASP A 77 -18.49 9.35 11.04
CA ASP A 77 -19.09 10.38 10.17
C ASP A 77 -20.57 10.58 10.56
N PRO A 78 -20.98 11.78 11.01
CA PRO A 78 -22.38 12.05 11.37
C PRO A 78 -23.33 11.90 10.17
N ASN A 79 -22.83 11.98 8.94
CA ASN A 79 -23.58 11.82 7.70
C ASN A 79 -23.42 10.42 7.08
N LEU A 80 -23.01 9.42 7.86
CA LEU A 80 -22.72 8.07 7.37
C LEU A 80 -23.88 7.47 6.54
N ALA A 81 -25.13 7.65 6.97
CA ALA A 81 -26.28 7.13 6.22
C ALA A 81 -26.34 7.68 4.78
N ALA A 82 -26.13 8.99 4.61
CA ALA A 82 -26.09 9.61 3.29
C ALA A 82 -24.85 9.17 2.48
N ARG A 83 -23.70 8.96 3.15
CA ARG A 83 -22.48 8.44 2.51
C ARG A 83 -22.68 7.02 1.97
N LEU A 84 -23.30 6.14 2.74
CA LEU A 84 -23.58 4.76 2.35
C LEU A 84 -24.57 4.65 1.19
N GLN A 85 -25.52 5.59 1.10
CA GLN A 85 -26.45 5.68 -0.03
C GLN A 85 -25.81 6.27 -1.30
N SER A 86 -24.64 6.90 -1.18
CA SER A 86 -23.96 7.49 -2.33
C SER A 86 -23.29 6.42 -3.19
N ARG A 87 -23.18 6.66 -4.50
CA ARG A 87 -22.37 5.83 -5.43
C ARG A 87 -20.86 6.11 -5.33
N LYS A 88 -20.43 6.90 -4.34
CA LYS A 88 -19.02 7.28 -4.18
C LYS A 88 -18.26 6.18 -3.43
N PHE A 89 -16.98 6.08 -3.73
CA PHE A 89 -16.07 5.15 -3.07
C PHE A 89 -15.32 5.86 -1.95
N PHE A 90 -15.10 5.16 -0.85
CA PHE A 90 -14.40 5.71 0.31
C PHE A 90 -13.40 4.72 0.88
N ILE A 91 -12.33 5.25 1.45
CA ILE A 91 -11.46 4.52 2.37
C ILE A 91 -11.74 4.98 3.79
N LEU A 92 -12.02 4.03 4.67
CA LEU A 92 -12.18 4.23 6.10
C LEU A 92 -10.83 4.06 6.79
N HIS A 93 -10.37 5.12 7.46
CA HIS A 93 -9.19 5.07 8.32
C HIS A 93 -9.38 6.03 9.51
N GLY A 94 -8.99 5.61 10.72
CA GLY A 94 -9.18 6.42 11.93
C GLY A 94 -10.64 6.75 12.29
N GLY A 95 -11.61 6.08 11.68
CA GLY A 95 -13.04 6.39 11.78
C GLY A 95 -13.55 7.46 10.81
N HIS A 96 -12.68 7.97 9.93
CA HIS A 96 -13.00 8.97 8.91
C HIS A 96 -13.08 8.36 7.52
N LEU A 97 -13.99 8.87 6.69
CA LEU A 97 -14.16 8.46 5.30
C LEU A 97 -13.42 9.44 4.38
N THR A 98 -12.38 8.94 3.71
CA THR A 98 -11.62 9.69 2.71
C THR A 98 -12.13 9.32 1.31
N PRO A 99 -12.49 10.31 0.46
CA PRO A 99 -12.94 10.04 -0.91
C PRO A 99 -11.91 9.24 -1.71
N SER A 100 -12.39 8.28 -2.50
CA SER A 100 -11.58 7.46 -3.41
C SER A 100 -12.38 7.13 -4.68
N SER A 101 -11.85 6.23 -5.51
CA SER A 101 -12.49 5.71 -6.72
C SER A 101 -12.29 4.20 -6.84
N GLN A 102 -13.16 3.53 -7.59
CA GLN A 102 -12.97 2.11 -7.89
C GLN A 102 -11.64 1.84 -8.58
N ASP A 103 -11.21 2.73 -9.49
CA ASP A 103 -9.90 2.65 -10.15
C ASP A 103 -8.74 2.71 -9.15
N THR A 104 -8.81 3.61 -8.16
CA THR A 104 -7.80 3.71 -7.10
C THR A 104 -7.74 2.43 -6.27
N ILE A 105 -8.90 1.89 -5.88
CA ILE A 105 -9.01 0.63 -5.12
C ILE A 105 -8.42 -0.53 -5.93
N ASN A 106 -8.72 -0.61 -7.22
CA ASN A 106 -8.16 -1.63 -8.11
C ASN A 106 -6.64 -1.51 -8.18
N LYS A 107 -6.11 -0.31 -8.34
CA LYS A 107 -4.65 -0.03 -8.36
C LYS A 107 -3.95 -0.32 -7.04
N ILE A 108 -4.63 -0.15 -5.91
CA ILE A 108 -4.12 -0.58 -4.60
C ILE A 108 -3.97 -2.11 -4.56
N ASN A 109 -4.98 -2.84 -5.03
CA ASN A 109 -4.99 -4.31 -4.98
C ASN A 109 -4.21 -4.97 -6.12
N ASP A 110 -4.01 -4.27 -7.23
CA ASP A 110 -3.24 -4.68 -8.39
C ASP A 110 -2.32 -3.53 -8.86
N PRO A 111 -1.12 -3.39 -8.26
CA PRO A 111 -0.20 -2.31 -8.56
C PRO A 111 0.40 -2.36 -9.97
N SER A 112 0.08 -3.39 -10.78
CA SER A 112 0.46 -3.44 -12.19
C SER A 112 -0.36 -2.48 -13.05
N GLN A 113 -1.54 -2.04 -12.58
CA GLN A 113 -2.42 -1.06 -13.24
C GLN A 113 -1.96 0.39 -13.03
N CYS A 114 -0.98 0.61 -12.15
CA CYS A 114 -0.37 1.91 -11.93
C CYS A 114 0.65 2.25 -13.01
N GLU A 115 0.92 3.55 -13.18
CA GLU A 115 2.19 4.00 -13.78
C GLU A 115 3.37 3.34 -13.07
N ARG A 116 4.41 2.99 -13.82
CA ARG A 116 5.50 2.11 -13.34
C ARG A 116 6.09 2.53 -11.99
N ILE A 117 6.35 3.82 -11.79
CA ILE A 117 6.92 4.36 -10.53
C ILE A 117 5.90 4.34 -9.38
N VAL A 118 4.62 4.64 -9.65
CA VAL A 118 3.53 4.54 -8.66
C VAL A 118 3.30 3.09 -8.27
N GLY A 119 3.30 2.17 -9.24
CA GLY A 119 3.18 0.74 -8.98
C GLY A 119 4.33 0.22 -8.12
N PHE A 120 5.56 0.74 -8.33
CA PHE A 120 6.68 0.46 -7.44
C PHE A 120 6.42 0.98 -6.03
N ALA A 121 5.99 2.24 -5.89
CA ALA A 121 5.71 2.85 -4.59
C ALA A 121 4.64 2.09 -3.80
N VAL A 122 3.54 1.69 -4.44
CA VAL A 122 2.49 0.86 -3.84
C VAL A 122 3.07 -0.47 -3.36
N ARG A 123 3.79 -1.20 -4.22
CA ARG A 123 4.42 -2.48 -3.84
C ARG A 123 5.42 -2.33 -2.71
N LYS A 124 6.17 -1.22 -2.67
CA LYS A 124 7.13 -0.94 -1.61
C LYS A 124 6.43 -0.78 -0.26
N ILE A 125 5.37 0.03 -0.20
CA ILE A 125 4.59 0.21 1.05
C ILE A 125 3.97 -1.10 1.49
N GLN A 126 3.43 -1.90 0.56
CA GLN A 126 2.85 -3.21 0.87
C GLN A 126 3.88 -4.20 1.40
N ALA A 127 5.05 -4.30 0.76
CA ALA A 127 6.13 -5.15 1.22
C ALA A 127 6.63 -4.74 2.61
N ASP A 128 6.77 -3.43 2.86
CA ASP A 128 7.18 -2.91 4.15
C ASP A 128 6.11 -3.13 5.22
N ALA A 129 4.83 -3.02 4.87
CA ALA A 129 3.69 -3.34 5.75
C ALA A 129 3.74 -4.79 6.24
N VAL A 130 4.03 -5.72 5.33
CA VAL A 130 4.22 -7.14 5.67
C VAL A 130 5.45 -7.32 6.58
N ALA A 131 6.58 -6.74 6.20
CA ALA A 131 7.84 -6.89 6.94
C ALA A 131 7.76 -6.32 8.37
N ALA A 132 7.03 -5.22 8.54
CA ALA A 132 6.92 -4.50 9.81
C ALA A 132 5.65 -4.88 10.61
N GLY A 133 4.85 -5.84 10.14
CA GLY A 133 3.57 -6.19 10.78
C GLY A 133 2.59 -5.02 10.88
N GLY A 134 2.63 -4.10 9.92
CA GLY A 134 1.79 -2.90 9.86
C GLY A 134 2.14 -1.79 10.84
N LYS A 135 3.34 -1.79 11.42
CA LYS A 135 3.84 -0.75 12.32
C LYS A 135 5.12 -0.13 11.76
N PHE A 136 5.03 1.06 11.19
CA PHE A 136 6.20 1.74 10.66
C PHE A 136 6.91 2.57 11.74
N LEU A 137 8.24 2.65 11.62
CA LEU A 137 9.07 3.47 12.48
C LEU A 137 8.97 4.95 12.11
N ASP A 138 9.26 5.81 13.08
CA ASP A 138 9.38 7.25 12.85
C ASP A 138 10.43 7.54 11.77
N GLY A 139 10.09 8.43 10.85
CA GLY A 139 10.95 8.75 9.72
C GLY A 139 10.95 7.73 8.59
N TYR A 140 10.03 6.77 8.57
CA TYR A 140 9.83 5.83 7.46
C TYR A 140 9.78 6.53 6.09
N TYR A 141 9.21 7.73 6.01
CA TYR A 141 9.16 8.54 4.78
C TYR A 141 10.53 8.65 4.08
N VAL A 142 11.64 8.70 4.82
CA VAL A 142 13.00 8.82 4.26
C VAL A 142 13.37 7.54 3.50
N GLY A 143 13.21 6.38 4.14
CA GLY A 143 13.55 5.09 3.54
C GLY A 143 12.66 4.80 2.33
N PHE A 144 11.37 5.07 2.46
CA PHE A 144 10.41 4.97 1.37
C PHE A 144 10.78 5.88 0.19
N ALA A 145 11.02 7.17 0.43
CA ALA A 145 11.32 8.12 -0.63
C ALA A 145 12.63 7.79 -1.36
N LYS A 146 13.68 7.43 -0.62
CA LYS A 146 14.95 6.97 -1.22
C LYS A 146 14.75 5.76 -2.13
N ALA A 147 13.98 4.77 -1.69
CA ALA A 147 13.70 3.57 -2.49
C ALA A 147 12.96 3.91 -3.78
N VAL A 148 12.00 4.84 -3.75
CA VAL A 148 11.27 5.30 -4.95
C VAL A 148 12.22 6.00 -5.94
N VAL A 149 13.11 6.87 -5.46
CA VAL A 149 14.11 7.55 -6.31
C VAL A 149 15.08 6.55 -6.92
N GLU A 150 15.61 5.63 -6.13
CA GLU A 150 16.53 4.59 -6.62
C GLU A 150 15.88 3.69 -7.67
N ALA A 151 14.61 3.32 -7.45
CA ALA A 151 13.84 2.56 -8.44
C ALA A 151 13.68 3.34 -9.75
N ALA A 152 13.32 4.63 -9.68
CA ALA A 152 13.18 5.47 -10.86
C ALA A 152 14.49 5.58 -11.66
N ILE A 153 15.62 5.80 -10.98
CA ILE A 153 16.96 5.83 -11.60
C ILE A 153 17.32 4.49 -12.25
N SER A 154 16.86 3.38 -11.68
CA SER A 154 17.15 2.04 -12.20
C SER A 154 16.37 1.68 -13.47
N PHE A 155 15.33 2.45 -13.83
CA PHE A 155 14.51 2.16 -15.00
C PHE A 155 15.32 2.26 -16.29
N THR A 156 15.05 1.35 -17.22
CA THR A 156 15.74 1.26 -18.50
C THR A 156 15.09 2.18 -19.55
N PRO A 157 15.86 2.92 -20.37
CA PRO A 157 17.32 3.10 -20.29
C PRO A 157 17.73 3.84 -19.03
N LYS A 158 18.83 3.40 -18.39
CA LYS A 158 19.31 4.00 -17.13
C LYS A 158 19.79 5.43 -17.37
N LYS A 159 18.97 6.39 -16.94
CA LYS A 159 19.26 7.82 -17.02
C LYS A 159 19.00 8.43 -15.64
N PRO A 160 20.03 8.65 -14.82
CA PRO A 160 19.86 9.13 -13.46
C PRO A 160 19.11 10.45 -13.36
N ASP A 161 19.38 11.40 -14.27
CA ASP A 161 18.71 12.69 -14.29
C ASP A 161 17.20 12.55 -14.53
N ASP A 162 16.82 11.82 -15.58
CA ASP A 162 15.41 11.50 -15.88
C ASP A 162 14.73 10.75 -14.73
N GLY A 163 15.45 9.85 -14.05
CA GLY A 163 14.93 9.10 -12.90
C GLY A 163 14.69 9.97 -11.67
N VAL A 164 15.61 10.89 -11.36
CA VAL A 164 15.45 11.86 -10.27
C VAL A 164 14.28 12.81 -10.57
N ALA A 165 14.22 13.34 -11.79
CA ALA A 165 13.11 14.20 -12.23
C ALA A 165 11.77 13.47 -12.14
N LEU A 166 11.68 12.24 -12.66
CA LEU A 166 10.46 11.42 -12.59
C LEU A 166 9.98 11.24 -11.13
N ALA A 167 10.87 10.88 -10.22
CA ALA A 167 10.52 10.69 -8.82
C ALA A 167 10.10 12.01 -8.14
N GLY A 168 10.87 13.08 -8.34
CA GLY A 168 10.60 14.40 -7.80
C GLY A 168 9.27 14.99 -8.27
N GLU A 169 9.02 14.93 -9.57
CA GLU A 169 7.81 15.47 -10.20
C GLU A 169 6.54 14.68 -9.88
N THR A 170 6.68 13.37 -9.65
CA THR A 170 5.55 12.50 -9.29
C THR A 170 5.20 12.64 -7.80
N PHE A 171 6.18 12.61 -6.91
CA PHE A 171 5.95 12.48 -5.46
C PHE A 171 6.22 13.77 -4.66
N GLY A 172 6.80 14.80 -5.26
CA GLY A 172 7.16 16.08 -4.60
C GLY A 172 6.10 17.19 -4.69
N PHE A 173 4.91 16.88 -5.18
CA PHE A 173 3.80 17.84 -5.38
C PHE A 173 2.56 17.38 -4.63
N GLU A 174 1.61 18.30 -4.42
CA GLU A 174 0.33 17.99 -3.78
C GLU A 174 -0.40 16.87 -4.52
N VAL A 175 -1.03 15.96 -3.76
CA VAL A 175 -1.73 14.80 -4.36
C VAL A 175 -2.90 15.26 -5.25
N GLY A 176 -3.49 16.43 -4.94
CA GLY A 176 -4.52 17.05 -5.78
C GLY A 176 -4.03 17.37 -7.21
N ASP A 177 -2.76 17.74 -7.35
CA ASP A 177 -2.13 18.03 -8.65
C ASP A 177 -1.64 16.76 -9.36
N ARG A 178 -1.57 15.63 -8.63
CA ARG A 178 -1.07 14.33 -9.11
C ARG A 178 -2.01 13.18 -8.70
N PRO A 179 -3.24 13.10 -9.26
CA PRO A 179 -4.20 12.07 -8.87
C PRO A 179 -3.74 10.63 -9.16
N SER A 180 -2.77 10.42 -10.06
CA SER A 180 -2.18 9.10 -10.30
C SER A 180 -1.46 8.53 -9.07
N VAL A 181 -1.05 9.37 -8.12
CA VAL A 181 -0.36 9.01 -6.87
C VAL A 181 -1.32 8.55 -5.78
N LEU A 182 -2.62 8.78 -5.96
CA LEU A 182 -3.65 8.49 -4.96
C LEU A 182 -3.61 7.06 -4.38
N PRO A 183 -3.32 5.98 -5.16
CA PRO A 183 -3.14 4.63 -4.60
C PRO A 183 -2.03 4.56 -3.56
N ALA A 184 -0.85 5.12 -3.85
CA ALA A 184 0.29 5.11 -2.93
C ALA A 184 0.00 6.00 -1.71
N TYR A 185 -0.56 7.19 -1.93
CA TYR A 185 -0.96 8.11 -0.87
C TYR A 185 -1.93 7.46 0.12
N GLN A 186 -3.01 6.83 -0.36
CA GLN A 186 -4.05 6.28 0.51
C GLN A 186 -3.57 5.09 1.34
N ILE A 187 -2.68 4.24 0.80
CA ILE A 187 -2.05 3.18 1.59
C ILE A 187 -1.11 3.79 2.63
N TYR A 188 -0.29 4.76 2.22
CA TYR A 188 0.65 5.42 3.11
C TYR A 188 -0.07 6.12 4.27
N ASP A 189 -1.10 6.91 4.00
CA ASP A 189 -1.88 7.62 5.01
C ASP A 189 -2.65 6.66 5.95
N ALA A 190 -3.03 5.47 5.48
CA ALA A 190 -3.72 4.50 6.33
C ALA A 190 -2.79 3.66 7.24
N ILE A 191 -1.52 3.50 6.86
CA ILE A 191 -0.56 2.62 7.56
C ILE A 191 0.56 3.41 8.22
N ALA A 192 1.25 4.24 7.44
CA ALA A 192 2.45 4.96 7.83
C ALA A 192 2.15 6.16 8.71
N ARG A 193 0.99 6.81 8.51
CA ARG A 193 0.57 7.94 9.34
C ARG A 193 0.18 7.45 10.73
N ALA A 194 1.16 7.43 11.61
CA ALA A 194 0.95 7.27 13.05
C ALA A 194 0.49 8.61 13.68
N ASP A 195 0.96 9.72 13.11
CA ASP A 195 0.83 11.09 13.60
C ASP A 195 1.14 12.09 12.46
N ASP A 196 1.18 13.38 12.77
CA ASP A 196 1.60 14.43 11.81
C ASP A 196 3.13 14.42 11.56
N GLU A 197 3.89 13.50 12.16
CA GLU A 197 5.34 13.38 12.01
C GLU A 197 5.74 12.50 10.83
N ASN A 198 4.92 11.51 10.52
CA ASN A 198 5.18 10.56 9.45
C ASN A 198 4.12 10.63 8.34
N GLY A 199 3.37 11.72 8.27
CA GLY A 199 2.40 11.99 7.21
C GLY A 199 3.02 12.03 5.81
N TYR A 200 2.17 11.87 4.79
CA TYR A 200 2.62 11.83 3.40
C TYR A 200 3.22 13.17 2.92
N ASP A 201 2.85 14.28 3.55
CA ASP A 201 3.45 15.59 3.37
C ASP A 201 4.98 15.58 3.59
N LYS A 202 5.48 14.73 4.50
CA LYS A 202 6.93 14.55 4.69
C LYS A 202 7.60 13.88 3.50
N VAL A 203 6.90 12.99 2.80
CA VAL A 203 7.38 12.42 1.52
C VAL A 203 7.46 13.54 0.48
N GLN A 204 6.44 14.40 0.39
CA GLN A 204 6.42 15.51 -0.56
C GLN A 204 7.56 16.50 -0.31
N HIS A 205 7.75 16.91 0.96
CA HIS A 205 8.87 17.77 1.39
C HIS A 205 10.23 17.17 1.04
N PHE A 206 10.44 15.89 1.38
CA PHE A 206 11.68 15.19 1.07
C PHE A 206 11.94 15.13 -0.44
N MET A 207 10.94 14.68 -1.22
CA MET A 207 11.06 14.47 -2.67
C MET A 207 11.30 15.78 -3.41
N ARG A 208 10.56 16.84 -3.06
CA ARG A 208 10.71 18.14 -3.70
C ARG A 208 12.06 18.76 -3.40
N SER A 209 12.48 18.75 -2.14
CA SER A 209 13.79 19.27 -1.72
C SER A 209 14.95 18.51 -2.35
N MET A 210 14.84 17.18 -2.45
CA MET A 210 15.80 16.33 -3.15
C MET A 210 15.89 16.69 -4.62
N TYR A 211 14.75 16.81 -5.31
CA TYR A 211 14.68 17.14 -6.72
C TYR A 211 15.31 18.50 -7.01
N LEU A 212 14.94 19.54 -6.28
CA LEU A 212 15.51 20.87 -6.47
C LEU A 212 17.01 20.89 -6.21
N GLN A 213 17.47 20.27 -5.12
CA GLN A 213 18.89 20.22 -4.79
C GLN A 213 19.72 19.43 -5.82
N TYR A 214 19.12 18.43 -6.47
CA TYR A 214 19.76 17.69 -7.55
C TYR A 214 19.80 18.49 -8.86
N SER A 215 18.69 19.12 -9.23
CA SER A 215 18.52 19.82 -10.51
C SER A 215 19.23 21.17 -10.58
N SER A 216 19.42 21.84 -9.45
CA SER A 216 20.02 23.18 -9.41
C SER A 216 21.51 23.25 -9.68
N GLY A 217 22.19 22.12 -9.87
CA GLY A 217 23.61 22.06 -10.16
C GLY A 217 24.04 22.63 -11.53
N SER A 218 23.16 23.30 -12.28
CA SER A 218 23.47 23.95 -13.57
C SER A 218 23.73 25.46 -13.50
N ASP A 219 23.31 26.18 -12.45
CA ASP A 219 23.49 27.64 -12.34
C ASP A 219 24.12 28.06 -11.00
N VAL A 220 24.86 29.17 -11.05
CA VAL A 220 26.01 29.54 -10.20
C VAL A 220 25.62 30.04 -8.78
N THR A 221 26.56 29.86 -7.83
CA THR A 221 26.71 30.47 -6.47
C THR A 221 26.13 29.73 -5.24
N ASP A 222 27.02 29.52 -4.25
CA ASP A 222 26.86 29.11 -2.84
C ASP A 222 25.78 28.07 -2.45
N VAL A 223 26.24 26.84 -2.16
CA VAL A 223 25.42 25.72 -1.62
C VAL A 223 24.63 26.10 -0.36
N PHE A 224 25.16 26.99 0.49
CA PHE A 224 24.45 27.49 1.68
C PHE A 224 23.34 28.49 1.33
N GLN A 225 23.54 29.30 0.29
CA GLN A 225 22.52 30.22 -0.21
C GLN A 225 21.39 29.42 -0.88
N TYR A 226 21.73 28.40 -1.66
CA TYR A 226 20.74 27.53 -2.29
C TYR A 226 19.93 26.69 -1.30
N ALA A 227 20.55 26.19 -0.23
CA ALA A 227 19.82 25.49 0.83
C ALA A 227 18.79 26.40 1.53
N LYS A 228 19.07 27.71 1.61
CA LYS A 228 18.14 28.73 2.09
C LYS A 228 17.06 29.05 1.04
N GLU A 229 17.43 29.20 -0.22
CA GLU A 229 16.49 29.48 -1.32
C GLU A 229 15.51 28.32 -1.56
N ILE A 230 15.97 27.07 -1.65
CA ILE A 230 15.09 25.89 -1.70
C ILE A 230 14.16 25.86 -0.49
N ARG A 231 14.70 26.14 0.70
CA ARG A 231 13.89 26.15 1.93
C ARG A 231 12.79 27.19 1.83
N ASP A 232 13.10 28.38 1.33
CA ASP A 232 12.14 29.47 1.21
C ASP A 232 11.14 29.25 0.06
N GLU A 233 11.57 28.63 -1.04
CA GLU A 233 10.72 28.24 -2.17
C GLU A 233 9.74 27.12 -1.77
N VAL A 234 10.21 26.08 -1.08
CA VAL A 234 9.35 25.01 -0.55
C VAL A 234 8.32 25.57 0.44
N LYS A 235 8.69 26.54 1.29
CA LYS A 235 7.71 27.22 2.16
C LYS A 235 6.62 27.94 1.36
N SER A 236 6.97 28.55 0.22
CA SER A 236 6.02 29.30 -0.59
C SER A 236 4.96 28.41 -1.23
N TRP A 237 5.29 27.14 -1.53
CA TRP A 237 4.38 26.20 -2.20
C TRP A 237 3.35 25.55 -1.30
N PHE A 238 3.67 25.35 -0.01
CA PHE A 238 2.75 24.72 0.95
C PHE A 238 2.02 25.75 1.84
N GLY A 239 2.06 27.03 1.46
CA GLY A 239 1.32 28.13 2.08
C GLY A 239 2.04 28.80 3.25
N GLY A 240 2.05 30.13 3.26
CA GLY A 240 2.66 30.97 4.31
C GLY A 240 1.86 31.03 5.63
N GLY A 241 1.15 29.97 6.00
CA GLY A 241 0.17 30.05 7.08
C GLY A 241 -0.25 28.71 7.65
N GLN A 242 0.69 27.93 8.18
CA GLN A 242 0.60 27.26 9.48
C GLN A 242 2.03 26.98 9.97
N GLY A 243 2.22 27.13 11.28
CA GLY A 243 3.49 27.46 11.91
C GLY A 243 4.67 26.52 11.65
N TYR A 244 5.85 27.09 11.86
CA TYR A 244 7.14 26.45 12.09
C TYR A 244 7.05 24.99 12.59
N ASN A 245 6.97 24.02 11.68
CA ASN A 245 7.05 22.60 12.04
C ASN A 245 8.48 22.13 11.78
N GLY A 246 9.24 21.91 12.85
CA GLY A 246 10.61 21.39 12.74
C GLY A 246 10.72 20.08 11.96
N LYS A 247 9.61 19.34 11.81
CA LYS A 247 9.55 18.06 11.10
C LYS A 247 9.50 18.22 9.58
N ASP A 248 8.80 19.24 9.07
CA ASP A 248 8.82 19.59 7.65
C ASP A 248 10.21 20.07 7.25
N MET A 249 10.83 20.88 8.11
CA MET A 249 12.22 21.30 7.97
C MET A 249 13.19 20.12 8.00
N LEU A 250 12.98 19.14 8.88
CA LEU A 250 13.80 17.94 8.91
C LEU A 250 13.64 17.11 7.64
N ALA A 251 12.43 16.96 7.12
CA ALA A 251 12.18 16.28 5.85
C ALA A 251 12.85 16.99 4.68
N ASN A 252 12.75 18.32 4.62
CA ASN A 252 13.43 19.16 3.62
C ASN A 252 14.95 19.01 3.70
N ASN A 253 15.55 19.18 4.89
CA ASN A 253 17.00 19.07 5.09
C ASN A 253 17.52 17.67 4.70
N ARG A 254 16.77 16.60 5.04
CA ARG A 254 17.10 15.23 4.64
C ARG A 254 16.99 15.01 3.13
N GLY A 255 15.97 15.60 2.50
CA GLY A 255 15.79 15.62 1.05
C GLY A 255 16.96 16.32 0.35
N GLN A 256 17.31 17.54 0.79
CA GLN A 256 18.46 18.30 0.28
C GLN A 256 19.76 17.50 0.40
N ALA A 257 20.07 16.98 1.59
CA ALA A 257 21.28 16.18 1.80
C ALA A 257 21.34 14.97 0.86
N TYR A 258 20.21 14.31 0.60
CA TYR A 258 20.15 13.19 -0.33
C TYR A 258 20.29 13.64 -1.81
N GLY A 259 19.66 14.75 -2.20
CA GLY A 259 19.82 15.35 -3.53
C GLY A 259 21.29 15.70 -3.82
N GLN A 260 21.99 16.28 -2.85
CA GLN A 260 23.42 16.59 -2.95
C GLN A 260 24.27 15.30 -3.12
N GLN A 261 23.95 14.24 -2.38
CA GLN A 261 24.62 12.94 -2.53
C GLN A 261 24.40 12.33 -3.92
N LEU A 262 23.16 12.38 -4.43
CA LEU A 262 22.83 11.91 -5.76
C LEU A 262 23.57 12.71 -6.83
N TYR A 263 23.62 14.05 -6.69
CA TYR A 263 24.33 14.91 -7.62
C TYR A 263 25.82 14.57 -7.65
N ALA A 264 26.45 14.46 -6.48
CA ALA A 264 27.86 14.07 -6.38
C ALA A 264 28.15 12.69 -6.99
N LYS A 265 27.21 11.74 -6.85
CA LYS A 265 27.32 10.39 -7.40
C LYS A 265 27.22 10.35 -8.93
N TYR A 266 26.28 11.09 -9.52
CA TYR A 266 26.00 11.00 -10.96
C TYR A 266 26.66 12.12 -11.79
N HIS A 267 27.13 13.20 -11.15
CA HIS A 267 27.86 14.31 -11.76
C HIS A 267 29.23 14.55 -11.09
N PRO A 268 30.11 13.53 -10.93
CA PRO A 268 31.32 13.64 -10.09
C PRO A 268 32.31 14.70 -10.58
N ILE A 269 32.45 14.88 -11.90
CA ILE A 269 33.34 15.91 -12.49
C ILE A 269 32.81 17.31 -12.20
N ARG A 270 31.51 17.57 -12.44
CA ARG A 270 30.88 18.86 -12.13
C ARG A 270 30.93 19.16 -10.64
N ASN A 271 30.70 18.14 -9.82
CA ASN A 271 30.78 18.25 -8.36
C ASN A 271 32.22 18.53 -7.87
N PHE A 272 33.23 17.93 -8.49
CA PHE A 272 34.64 18.22 -8.18
C PHE A 272 35.01 19.66 -8.52
N LEU A 273 34.68 20.13 -9.72
CA LEU A 273 34.93 21.52 -10.14
C LEU A 273 34.27 22.53 -9.19
N ARG A 274 33.07 22.23 -8.67
CA ARG A 274 32.37 23.07 -7.69
C ARG A 274 33.12 23.24 -6.35
N ASN A 275 33.92 22.27 -5.93
CA ASN A 275 34.54 22.28 -4.60
C ASN A 275 36.00 22.81 -4.64
N LEU A 276 36.45 23.36 -5.77
CA LEU A 276 37.79 23.94 -5.92
C LEU A 276 37.83 25.46 -5.72
N ASP A 277 36.67 26.13 -5.76
CA ASP A 277 36.48 27.55 -5.43
C ASP A 277 36.19 27.72 -3.92
#